data_AF-A0A7S0A5C6-F1
#
_entry.id   AF-A0A7S0A5C6-F1
#
_cell.length_a   1.000
_cell.length_b   1.000
_cell.length_c   1.000
_cell.angle_alpha   90.00
_cell.angle_beta   90.00
_cell.angle_gamma   90.00
#
_symmetry.space_group_name_H-M   'P 1'
#
loop_
_entity.id
_entity.type
_entity.pdbx_description
1 polymer ?
#
loop_
_entity_poly.entity_id
_entity_poly.type
_entity_poly.pdbx_seq_one_letter_code
_entity_poly.pdbx_strand_id
1 'polypeptide(L)'
;MALMVGLAYGNVLLPWLPILVLQCIAILAMGRTMQSAVRGLTKLLIDTPLCSFYKILWVAMFVLFLDCLRQILMPRSPSSSGTASDAERIYEQHLAKEGALAWALNLITMLAVMGIHIITGECMKLEVDRNVMKKQAEQANAFSQSLMQSEEKKAEATVTPETKMPSTKEGSESKDEGELRNRG
;
A
#
# COMPACT_ATOMS: atom_id res chain seq x y z
N MET A 1 -3.79 39.87 4.52
CA MET A 1 -4.49 38.57 4.36
C MET A 1 -4.72 38.17 2.90
N ALA A 2 -5.05 39.07 1.96
CA ALA A 2 -5.36 38.68 0.57
C ALA A 2 -4.21 37.93 -0.13
N LEU A 3 -2.95 38.37 0.05
CA LEU A 3 -1.78 37.65 -0.44
C LEU A 3 -1.60 36.25 0.19
N MET A 4 -2.08 36.06 1.43
CA MET A 4 -1.99 34.77 2.12
C MET A 4 -3.05 33.78 1.64
N VAL A 5 -4.23 34.26 1.22
CA VAL A 5 -5.25 33.43 0.56
C VAL A 5 -4.74 32.95 -0.79
N GLY A 6 -4.10 33.83 -1.59
CA GLY A 6 -3.45 33.45 -2.84
C GLY A 6 -2.36 32.40 -2.65
N LEU A 7 -1.54 32.54 -1.60
CA LEU A 7 -0.53 31.53 -1.23
C LEU A 7 -1.17 30.19 -0.83
N ALA A 8 -2.25 30.22 -0.05
CA ALA A 8 -2.96 29.01 0.36
C ALA A 8 -3.51 28.25 -0.85
N TYR A 9 -4.18 28.94 -1.79
CA TYR A 9 -4.67 28.33 -3.02
C TYR A 9 -3.55 27.86 -3.92
N GLY A 10 -2.48 28.66 -4.07
CA GLY A 10 -1.30 28.26 -4.83
C GLY A 10 -0.70 26.95 -4.31
N ASN A 11 -0.62 26.79 -2.98
CA ASN A 11 -0.11 25.57 -2.38
C ASN A 11 -1.05 24.37 -2.57
N VAL A 12 -2.39 24.52 -2.57
CA VAL A 12 -3.29 23.38 -2.89
C VAL A 12 -3.22 23.04 -4.37
N LEU A 13 -3.41 24.03 -5.25
CA LEU A 13 -3.70 23.82 -6.66
C LEU A 13 -2.49 23.33 -7.46
N LEU A 14 -1.28 23.82 -7.15
CA LEU A 14 -0.09 23.45 -7.93
C LEU A 14 0.46 22.07 -7.57
N PRO A 15 0.87 21.80 -6.31
CA PRO A 15 1.44 20.51 -5.97
C PRO A 15 0.39 19.48 -5.51
N TRP A 16 -0.51 19.83 -4.60
CA TRP A 16 -1.29 18.81 -3.87
C TRP A 16 -2.48 18.26 -4.63
N LEU A 17 -3.24 19.12 -5.32
CA LEU A 17 -4.43 18.71 -6.06
C LEU A 17 -4.09 17.73 -7.19
N PRO A 18 -3.09 17.97 -8.05
CA PRO A 18 -2.74 17.03 -9.11
C PRO A 18 -2.26 15.69 -8.56
N ILE A 19 -1.49 15.70 -7.46
CA ILE A 19 -1.02 14.48 -6.81
C ILE A 19 -2.19 13.67 -6.24
N LEU A 20 -3.12 14.34 -5.55
CA LEU A 20 -4.29 13.68 -4.99
C LEU A 20 -5.15 13.07 -6.11
N VAL A 21 -5.39 13.81 -7.19
CA VAL A 21 -6.15 13.30 -8.35
C VAL A 21 -5.44 12.11 -8.99
N LEU A 22 -4.12 12.19 -9.19
CA LEU A 22 -3.33 11.07 -9.73
C LEU A 22 -3.40 9.83 -8.83
N GLN A 23 -3.31 10.00 -7.51
CA GLN A 23 -3.46 8.91 -6.55
C GLN A 23 -4.86 8.28 -6.59
N CYS A 24 -5.92 9.10 -6.61
CA CYS A 24 -7.29 8.63 -6.70
C CYS A 24 -7.54 7.87 -8.01
N ILE A 25 -7.09 8.40 -9.15
CA ILE A 25 -7.21 7.74 -10.45
C ILE A 25 -6.42 6.44 -10.47
N ALA A 26 -5.20 6.44 -9.91
CA ALA A 26 -4.37 5.24 -9.86
C ALA A 26 -5.04 4.11 -9.08
N ILE A 27 -5.75 4.43 -8.00
CA ILE A 27 -6.47 3.45 -7.18
C ILE A 27 -7.76 2.99 -7.86
N LEU A 28 -8.56 3.92 -8.37
CA LEU A 28 -9.91 3.63 -8.86
C LEU A 28 -9.93 3.01 -10.25
N ALA A 29 -8.99 3.39 -11.12
CA ALA A 29 -9.10 3.12 -12.55
C ALA A 29 -7.87 2.46 -13.17
N MET A 30 -6.74 2.37 -12.46
CA MET A 30 -5.49 1.92 -13.08
C MET A 30 -4.86 0.71 -12.38
N GLY A 31 -4.21 -0.13 -13.20
CA GLY A 31 -3.56 -1.35 -12.73
C GLY A 31 -2.24 -1.10 -11.98
N ARG A 32 -1.66 -2.21 -11.51
CA ARG A 32 -0.45 -2.29 -10.67
C ARG A 32 0.72 -1.39 -11.13
N THR A 33 0.96 -1.30 -12.43
CA THR A 33 2.06 -0.51 -13.01
C THR A 33 1.89 0.98 -12.75
N MET A 34 0.68 1.52 -12.93
CA MET A 34 0.44 2.93 -12.67
C MET A 34 0.44 3.24 -11.17
N GLN A 35 -0.14 2.36 -10.34
CA GLN A 35 -0.08 2.52 -8.88
C GLN A 35 1.38 2.58 -8.38
N SER A 36 2.25 1.73 -8.92
CA SER A 36 3.69 1.78 -8.61
C SER A 36 4.36 3.07 -9.10
N ALA A 37 4.00 3.58 -10.28
CA ALA A 37 4.57 4.83 -10.82
C ALA A 37 4.13 6.05 -9.99
N VAL A 38 2.84 6.15 -9.67
CA VAL A 38 2.29 7.21 -8.82
C VAL A 38 2.82 7.13 -7.39
N ARG A 39 3.04 5.91 -6.88
CA ARG A 39 3.76 5.69 -5.62
C ARG A 39 5.20 6.20 -5.71
N GLY A 40 5.91 5.92 -6.80
CA GLY A 40 7.27 6.41 -7.02
C GLY A 40 7.36 7.94 -7.00
N LEU A 41 6.42 8.61 -7.67
CA LEU A 41 6.33 10.07 -7.66
C LEU A 41 6.05 10.62 -6.25
N THR A 42 5.11 10.01 -5.53
CA THR A 42 4.74 10.45 -4.18
C THR A 42 5.81 10.12 -3.13
N LYS A 43 6.60 9.05 -3.33
CA LYS A 43 7.79 8.77 -2.51
C LYS A 43 8.80 9.91 -2.52
N LEU A 44 9.00 10.55 -3.68
CA LEU A 44 9.93 11.67 -3.79
C LEU A 44 9.53 12.86 -2.91
N LEU A 45 8.26 12.99 -2.55
CA LEU A 45 7.74 14.06 -1.71
C LEU A 45 7.60 13.64 -0.24
N ILE A 46 7.29 12.36 0.03
CA ILE A 46 6.91 11.85 1.35
C ILE A 46 8.05 11.11 2.05
N ASP A 47 8.91 10.39 1.32
CA ASP A 47 9.99 9.57 1.88
C ASP A 47 11.37 10.29 1.85
N THR A 48 11.42 11.53 1.33
CA THR A 48 12.63 12.35 1.27
C THR A 48 12.72 13.32 2.46
N PRO A 49 13.88 13.98 2.72
CA PRO A 49 13.97 15.03 3.74
C PRO A 49 13.00 16.21 3.53
N LEU A 50 12.40 16.35 2.34
CA LEU A 50 11.30 17.27 2.08
C LEU A 50 10.08 17.00 2.97
N CYS A 51 9.89 15.77 3.45
CA CYS A 51 8.83 15.44 4.40
C CYS A 51 8.93 16.24 5.70
N SER A 52 10.15 16.44 6.22
CA SER A 52 10.39 17.26 7.42
C SER A 52 10.01 18.71 7.18
N PHE A 53 10.33 19.25 6.00
CA PHE A 53 9.91 20.58 5.58
C PHE A 53 8.39 20.69 5.48
N TYR A 54 7.72 19.70 4.86
CA TYR A 54 6.26 19.67 4.75
C TYR A 54 5.55 19.55 6.09
N LYS A 55 6.13 18.87 7.09
CA LYS A 55 5.60 18.86 8.47
C LYS A 55 5.64 20.25 9.09
N ILE A 56 6.74 20.98 8.94
CA ILE A 56 6.86 22.36 9.44
C ILE A 56 5.83 23.26 8.74
N LEU A 57 5.73 23.14 7.41
CA LEU A 57 4.77 23.89 6.61
C LEU A 57 3.33 23.59 7.04
N TRP A 58 3.01 22.31 7.31
CA TRP A 58 1.71 21.90 7.81
C TRP A 58 1.38 22.55 9.16
N VAL A 59 2.34 22.58 10.10
CA VAL A 59 2.15 23.25 11.40
C VAL A 59 1.94 24.75 11.21
N ALA A 60 2.72 25.40 10.34
CA ALA A 60 2.55 26.82 10.04
C ALA A 60 1.15 27.12 9.46
N MET A 61 0.69 26.30 8.52
CA MET A 61 -0.67 26.40 7.96
C MET A 61 -1.75 26.19 9.00
N PHE A 62 -1.53 25.26 9.94
CA PHE A 62 -2.46 25.02 11.04
C PHE A 62 -2.57 26.24 11.96
N VAL A 63 -1.44 26.89 12.28
CA VAL A 63 -1.44 28.15 13.04
C VAL A 63 -2.17 29.26 12.29
N LEU A 64 -1.94 29.40 10.98
CA LEU A 64 -2.64 30.39 10.15
C LEU A 64 -4.15 30.11 10.07
N PHE A 65 -4.54 28.84 9.97
CA PHE A 65 -5.94 28.43 10.04
C PHE A 65 -6.59 28.81 11.37
N LEU A 66 -5.90 28.54 12.50
CA LEU A 66 -6.38 28.93 13.83
C LEU A 66 -6.49 30.45 13.99
N ASP A 67 -5.58 31.22 13.39
CA ASP A 67 -5.67 32.68 13.37
C ASP A 67 -6.90 33.15 12.58
N CYS A 68 -7.16 32.58 11.40
CA CYS A 68 -8.39 32.86 10.65
C CYS A 68 -9.65 32.48 11.47
N LEU A 69 -9.65 31.33 12.15
CA LEU A 69 -10.75 30.94 13.04
C LEU A 69 -10.94 31.91 14.20
N ARG A 70 -9.86 32.36 14.84
CA ARG A 70 -9.91 33.37 15.89
C ARG A 70 -10.58 34.65 15.37
N GLN A 71 -10.23 35.10 14.17
CA GLN A 71 -10.82 36.29 13.56
C GLN A 71 -12.30 36.13 13.21
N ILE A 72 -12.75 34.92 12.87
CA ILE A 72 -14.16 34.60 12.63
C ILE A 72 -14.95 34.53 13.94
N LEU A 73 -14.37 33.92 14.98
CA LEU A 73 -15.04 33.65 16.25
C LEU A 73 -15.03 34.84 17.22
N MET A 74 -14.15 35.83 17.01
CA MET A 74 -14.15 37.05 17.81
C MET A 74 -15.35 37.93 17.45
N PRO A 75 -16.31 38.15 18.37
CA PRO A 75 -17.44 39.02 18.11
C PRO A 75 -16.95 40.46 17.94
N ARG A 76 -17.08 40.99 16.73
CA ARG A 76 -16.84 42.41 16.45
C ARG A 76 -18.13 43.18 16.73
N SER A 77 -18.06 44.18 17.61
CA SER A 77 -19.20 45.03 17.93
C SER A 77 -19.74 45.70 16.66
N PRO A 78 -21.04 45.59 16.36
CA PRO A 78 -21.63 46.21 15.18
C PRO A 78 -21.55 47.73 15.32
N SER A 79 -20.72 48.38 14.51
CA SER A 79 -20.82 49.82 14.27
C SER A 79 -21.81 50.02 13.13
N SER A 80 -22.96 50.63 13.41
CA SER A 80 -23.99 50.93 12.42
C SER A 80 -23.80 52.34 11.88
N SER A 81 -22.62 52.66 11.36
CA SER A 81 -22.29 54.01 10.90
C SER A 81 -22.50 54.19 9.39
N GLY A 82 -22.59 53.10 8.62
CA GLY A 82 -22.73 53.15 7.15
C GLY A 82 -21.50 53.73 6.46
N THR A 83 -20.37 53.81 7.17
CA THR A 83 -19.14 54.44 6.68
C THR A 83 -18.23 53.42 5.99
N ALA A 84 -17.22 53.91 5.25
CA ALA A 84 -16.23 53.06 4.59
C ALA A 84 -15.53 52.05 5.54
N SER A 85 -15.44 52.36 6.84
CA SER A 85 -14.89 51.43 7.84
C SER A 85 -15.80 50.22 8.14
N ASP A 86 -17.11 50.34 7.93
CA ASP A 86 -18.03 49.21 8.07
C ASP A 86 -17.88 48.25 6.88
N ALA A 87 -17.67 48.78 5.67
CA ALA A 87 -17.39 47.99 4.46
C ALA A 87 -16.05 47.25 4.57
N GLU A 88 -15.01 47.91 5.07
CA GLU A 88 -13.69 47.30 5.32
C GLU A 88 -13.78 46.16 6.35
N ARG A 89 -14.54 46.36 7.44
CA ARG A 89 -14.77 45.32 8.45
C ARG A 89 -15.49 44.09 7.90
N ILE A 90 -16.52 44.28 7.07
CA ILE A 90 -17.23 43.19 6.41
C ILE A 90 -16.29 42.44 5.47
N TYR A 91 -15.50 43.16 4.68
CA TYR A 91 -14.53 42.56 3.76
C TYR A 91 -13.49 41.70 4.49
N GLU A 92 -12.93 42.18 5.61
CA GLU A 92 -12.00 41.41 6.44
C GLU A 92 -12.61 40.10 6.96
N GLN A 93 -13.89 40.11 7.36
CA GLN A 93 -14.57 38.92 7.84
C GLN A 93 -14.76 37.88 6.72
N HIS A 94 -15.11 38.32 5.51
CA HIS A 94 -15.18 37.43 4.36
C HIS A 94 -13.81 36.84 4.02
N LEU A 95 -12.77 37.66 4.07
CA LEU A 95 -11.41 37.24 3.80
C LEU A 95 -10.89 36.24 4.84
N ALA A 96 -11.25 36.40 6.12
CA ALA A 96 -10.94 35.44 7.17
C ALA A 96 -11.64 34.09 6.96
N LYS A 97 -12.92 34.10 6.54
CA LYS A 97 -13.68 32.88 6.19
C LYS A 97 -13.06 32.14 5.01
N GLU A 98 -12.71 32.87 3.96
CA GLU A 98 -12.07 32.30 2.78
C GLU A 98 -10.67 31.77 3.11
N GLY A 99 -9.89 32.50 3.89
CA GLY A 99 -8.58 32.05 4.38
C GLY A 99 -8.69 30.78 5.21
N ALA A 100 -9.65 30.71 6.14
CA ALA A 100 -9.90 29.50 6.93
C ALA A 100 -10.23 28.30 6.04
N LEU A 101 -11.10 28.48 5.03
CA LEU A 101 -11.44 27.43 4.07
C LEU A 101 -10.21 26.98 3.26
N ALA A 102 -9.43 27.92 2.72
CA ALA A 102 -8.26 27.62 1.91
C ALA A 102 -7.17 26.88 2.71
N TRP A 103 -6.90 27.28 3.95
CA TRP A 103 -5.96 26.58 4.82
C TRP A 103 -6.49 25.21 5.27
N ALA A 104 -7.79 25.09 5.59
CA ALA A 104 -8.41 23.81 5.93
C ALA A 104 -8.29 22.80 4.78
N LEU A 105 -8.54 23.23 3.54
CA LEU A 105 -8.36 22.40 2.35
C LEU A 105 -6.91 21.91 2.23
N ASN A 106 -5.91 22.78 2.38
CA ASN A 106 -4.50 22.35 2.37
C ASN A 106 -4.22 21.25 3.42
N LEU A 107 -4.65 21.47 4.67
CA LEU A 107 -4.41 20.54 5.76
C LEU A 107 -5.01 19.16 5.46
N ILE A 108 -6.26 19.13 4.98
CA ILE A 108 -6.98 17.91 4.65
C ILE A 108 -6.36 17.22 3.44
N THR A 109 -6.02 17.96 2.37
CA THR A 109 -5.41 17.39 1.17
C THR A 109 -4.07 16.74 1.48
N MET A 110 -3.21 17.37 2.28
CA MET A 110 -1.92 16.78 2.68
C MET A 110 -2.12 15.48 3.47
N LEU A 111 -3.08 15.45 4.41
CA LEU A 111 -3.42 14.23 5.15
C LEU A 111 -3.95 13.12 4.23
N ALA A 112 -4.83 13.46 3.29
CA ALA A 112 -5.37 12.51 2.31
C ALA A 112 -4.25 11.92 1.44
N VAL A 113 -3.34 12.76 0.93
CA VAL A 113 -2.21 12.31 0.10
C VAL A 113 -1.28 11.38 0.88
N MET A 114 -0.96 11.71 2.13
CA MET A 114 -0.15 10.84 3.00
C MET A 114 -0.86 9.53 3.33
N GLY A 115 -2.14 9.59 3.69
CA GLY A 115 -2.93 8.40 4.01
C GLY A 115 -3.02 7.44 2.83
N ILE A 116 -3.35 7.96 1.64
CA ILE A 116 -3.38 7.17 0.41
C ILE A 116 -1.99 6.58 0.12
N HIS A 117 -0.93 7.36 0.25
CA HIS A 117 0.43 6.87 0.03
C HIS A 117 0.76 5.69 0.95
N ILE A 118 0.42 5.75 2.24
CA ILE A 118 0.68 4.65 3.18
C ILE A 118 -0.13 3.41 2.79
N ILE A 119 -1.45 3.56 2.61
CA ILE A 119 -2.37 2.46 2.30
C ILE A 119 -1.97 1.77 0.99
N THR A 120 -1.67 2.52 -0.07
CA THR A 120 -1.20 1.94 -1.35
C THR A 120 0.07 1.10 -1.13
N GLY A 121 0.94 1.51 -0.21
CA GLY A 121 2.16 0.76 0.11
C GLY A 121 1.87 -0.56 0.80
N GLU A 122 0.93 -0.57 1.72
CA GLU A 122 0.48 -1.79 2.40
C GLU A 122 -0.24 -2.73 1.43
N CYS A 123 -1.13 -2.21 0.58
CA CYS A 123 -1.79 -3.00 -0.46
C CYS A 123 -0.77 -3.66 -1.40
N MET A 124 0.24 -2.91 -1.88
CA MET A 124 1.28 -3.46 -2.74
C MET A 124 2.09 -4.57 -2.05
N LYS A 125 2.39 -4.43 -0.74
CA LYS A 125 3.07 -5.48 0.02
C LYS A 125 2.22 -6.75 0.12
N LEU A 126 0.95 -6.60 0.51
CA LEU A 126 0.02 -7.71 0.60
C LEU A 126 -0.17 -8.44 -0.74
N GLU A 127 -0.16 -7.71 -1.85
CA GLU A 127 -0.21 -8.31 -3.18
C GLU A 127 1.05 -9.11 -3.53
N VAL A 128 2.24 -8.60 -3.17
CA VAL A 128 3.51 -9.31 -3.37
C VAL A 128 3.51 -10.60 -2.57
N ASP A 129 3.11 -10.54 -1.30
CA ASP A 129 3.02 -11.71 -0.41
C ASP A 129 2.06 -12.76 -0.98
N ARG A 130 0.87 -12.33 -1.43
CA ARG A 130 -0.10 -13.20 -2.11
C ARG A 130 0.51 -13.87 -3.36
N ASN A 131 1.26 -13.12 -4.16
CA ASN A 131 1.88 -13.67 -5.38
C ASN A 131 2.99 -14.67 -5.06
N VAL A 132 3.75 -14.46 -3.98
CA VAL A 132 4.78 -15.41 -3.51
C VAL A 132 4.12 -16.69 -3.02
N MET A 133 3.08 -16.60 -2.19
CA MET A 133 2.33 -17.78 -1.73
C MET A 133 1.72 -18.56 -2.89
N LYS A 134 1.18 -17.86 -3.90
CA LYS A 134 0.65 -18.52 -5.10
C LYS A 134 1.73 -19.29 -5.85
N LYS A 135 2.91 -18.70 -6.05
CA LYS A 135 4.05 -19.39 -6.69
C LYS A 135 4.53 -20.59 -5.89
N GLN A 136 4.59 -20.47 -4.56
CA GLN A 136 4.94 -21.59 -3.68
C GLN A 136 3.93 -22.73 -3.79
N ALA A 137 2.62 -22.42 -3.83
CA ALA A 137 1.58 -23.41 -4.04
C ALA A 137 1.65 -24.06 -5.43
N GLU A 138 1.94 -23.29 -6.48
CA GLU A 138 2.15 -23.81 -7.84
C GLU A 138 3.36 -24.75 -7.90
N GLN A 139 4.47 -24.40 -7.26
CA GLN A 139 5.66 -25.26 -7.17
C GLN A 139 5.41 -26.54 -6.37
N ALA A 140 4.71 -26.45 -5.24
CA ALA A 140 4.33 -27.62 -4.45
C ALA A 140 3.39 -28.55 -5.21
N ASN A 141 2.43 -27.99 -5.95
CA ASN A 141 1.53 -28.77 -6.80
C ASN A 141 2.28 -29.44 -7.96
N ALA A 142 3.18 -28.72 -8.64
CA ALA A 142 4.00 -29.29 -9.70
C ALA A 142 4.91 -30.43 -9.18
N PHE A 143 5.47 -30.27 -7.97
CA PHE A 143 6.25 -31.32 -7.32
C PHE A 143 5.38 -32.55 -6.99
N SER A 144 4.19 -32.34 -6.41
CA SER A 144 3.25 -33.41 -6.11
C SER A 144 2.83 -34.18 -7.38
N GLN A 145 2.53 -33.47 -8.47
CA GLN A 145 2.24 -34.08 -9.76
C GLN A 145 3.42 -34.87 -10.30
N SER A 146 4.65 -34.36 -10.16
CA SER A 146 5.86 -35.08 -10.57
C SER A 146 6.09 -36.36 -9.77
N LEU A 147 5.79 -36.37 -8.47
CA LEU A 147 5.87 -37.56 -7.62
C LEU A 147 4.87 -38.62 -8.06
N MET A 148 3.58 -38.25 -8.23
CA MET A 148 2.54 -39.18 -8.69
C MET A 148 2.89 -39.80 -10.05
N GLN A 149 3.35 -39.00 -11.01
CA GLN A 149 3.79 -39.50 -12.32
C GLN A 149 5.05 -40.39 -12.23
N SER A 150 5.94 -40.12 -11.28
CA SER A 150 7.14 -40.94 -11.08
C SER A 150 6.82 -42.29 -10.40
N GLU A 151 5.82 -42.32 -9.52
CA GLU A 151 5.32 -43.55 -8.90
C GLU A 151 4.56 -44.42 -9.91
N GLU A 152 3.73 -43.83 -10.77
CA GLU A 152 3.09 -44.54 -11.89
C GLU A 152 4.14 -45.20 -12.81
N LYS A 153 5.18 -44.46 -13.20
CA LYS A 153 6.27 -44.99 -14.04
C LYS A 153 7.12 -46.07 -13.35
N LYS A 154 7.31 -45.98 -12.03
CA LYS A 154 8.01 -47.03 -11.26
C LYS A 154 7.14 -48.27 -11.12
N ALA A 155 5.83 -48.14 -10.93
CA ALA A 155 4.93 -49.28 -10.87
C ALA A 155 4.90 -50.06 -12.21
N GLU A 156 4.91 -49.37 -13.35
CA GLU A 156 4.97 -50.01 -14.68
C GLU A 156 6.31 -50.68 -14.97
N ALA A 157 7.43 -50.09 -14.53
CA ALA A 157 8.77 -50.64 -14.76
C ALA A 157 9.13 -51.82 -13.83
N THR A 158 8.39 -52.04 -12.73
CA THR A 158 8.62 -53.12 -11.77
C THR A 158 7.71 -54.33 -12.02
N VAL A 159 6.91 -54.34 -13.09
CA VAL A 159 6.26 -55.57 -13.56
C VAL A 159 7.31 -56.41 -14.26
N THR A 160 8.06 -57.18 -13.47
CA THR A 160 8.90 -58.27 -13.97
C THR A 160 8.07 -59.18 -14.87
N PRO A 161 8.48 -59.45 -16.13
CA PRO A 161 7.80 -60.45 -16.93
C PRO A 161 7.88 -61.78 -16.19
N GLU A 162 6.73 -62.42 -15.97
CA GLU A 162 6.61 -63.71 -15.29
C GLU A 162 7.68 -64.67 -15.83
N THR A 163 8.70 -64.92 -15.01
CA THR A 163 9.74 -65.87 -15.35
C THR A 163 9.11 -67.24 -15.20
N LYS A 164 8.90 -67.95 -16.32
CA LYS A 164 8.45 -69.35 -16.33
C LYS A 164 9.37 -70.16 -15.42
N MET A 165 8.87 -70.57 -14.26
CA MET A 165 9.55 -71.52 -13.38
C MET A 165 9.76 -72.84 -14.14
N PRO A 166 10.99 -73.38 -14.21
CA PRO A 166 11.19 -74.74 -14.64
C PRO A 166 10.69 -75.69 -13.55
N SER A 167 9.71 -76.50 -13.90
CA SER A 167 9.21 -77.60 -13.08
C SER A 167 10.25 -78.72 -13.03
N THR A 168 10.86 -79.02 -11.88
CA THR A 168 11.34 -80.39 -11.59
C THR A 168 11.39 -80.67 -10.09
N LYS A 169 11.05 -81.93 -9.78
CA LYS A 169 10.74 -82.59 -8.51
C LYS A 169 11.92 -82.85 -7.57
N GLU A 170 11.54 -83.05 -6.30
CA GLU A 170 12.06 -83.99 -5.27
C GLU A 170 13.45 -83.75 -4.64
N GLY A 171 13.49 -83.68 -3.29
CA GLY A 171 14.68 -84.04 -2.51
C GLY A 171 14.90 -83.34 -1.15
N SER A 172 14.39 -83.94 -0.08
CA SER A 172 14.95 -84.06 1.30
C SER A 172 15.43 -82.85 2.14
N GLU A 173 14.80 -82.75 3.32
CA GLU A 173 15.25 -82.32 4.67
C GLU A 173 16.71 -81.90 4.94
N SER A 174 16.89 -80.77 5.66
CA SER A 174 17.73 -80.52 6.87
C SER A 174 17.86 -79.00 7.10
N LYS A 175 17.30 -78.40 8.16
CA LYS A 175 17.89 -78.12 9.49
C LYS A 175 19.32 -77.55 9.48
N ASP A 176 19.44 -76.23 9.72
CA ASP A 176 20.38 -75.54 10.63
C ASP A 176 20.14 -74.02 10.46
N GLU A 177 19.54 -73.29 11.41
CA GLU A 177 20.18 -72.68 12.59
C GLU A 177 21.54 -72.01 12.32
N GLY A 178 21.59 -70.68 12.48
CA GLY A 178 22.81 -69.90 12.28
C GLY A 178 22.62 -68.40 12.41
N GLU A 179 22.07 -67.97 13.54
CA GLU A 179 22.14 -66.58 14.00
C GLU A 179 23.59 -66.18 14.34
N LEU A 180 23.88 -64.86 14.33
CA LEU A 180 25.10 -64.15 14.75
C LEU A 180 26.13 -63.96 13.60
N ARG A 181 26.60 -62.74 13.29
CA ARG A 181 27.19 -61.80 14.25
C ARG A 181 27.35 -60.38 13.66
N ASN A 182 26.82 -59.42 14.39
CA ASN A 182 27.17 -57.99 14.33
C ASN A 182 28.63 -57.80 14.80
N ARG A 183 29.44 -56.98 14.08
CA ARG A 183 30.52 -56.09 14.58
C ARG A 183 31.53 -55.76 13.46
N GLY A 184 31.69 -54.47 13.17
CA GLY A 184 32.78 -53.91 12.36
C GLY A 184 32.37 -52.63 11.67
#